data_AF-A0A521MDZ5-F1
#
_entry.id   AF-A0A521MDZ5-F1
#
_cell.length_a   1.000
_cell.length_b   1.000
_cell.length_c   1.000
_cell.angle_alpha   90.00
_cell.angle_beta   90.00
_cell.angle_gamma   90.00
#
_symmetry.space_group_name_H-M   'P 1'
#
loop_
_entity.id
_entity.type
_entity.pdbx_description
1 polymer ?
#
loop_
_entity_poly.entity_id
_entity_poly.type
_entity_poly.pdbx_seq_one_letter_code
_entity_poly.pdbx_strand_id
1 'polypeptide(L)'
;MRTYRGEGTDKDLKFALCEQFSHCNGWAFDTMMSSRPGLGVMGLTRLEPVGNDAALLAAARRGDAAAWEEFLRRWSPLLFAIVGRVFPGEIARAAFIDVVRRLHADGCAALGDWKAGGSFEIFLSFKTADLLADRLVLLLQSDGAAGWIAFESLYGAEIGRIARGRGRSAGLAADDVLDLEQDMKLALMDDSAATLRRFAGRGSFTGFVRIVAQHLAEDLVRARLGRQRDPEAVQRLDPLARCIYRLLHVEGHRADQLEHLVRDASGQPLPKAEIVAAVSRLDSVLGAHAPLGRPRAVSLTVVSADGEQRDRPLPNDAPSPEALLIASEERTRQEVALDAVVAAMASLPQDARAYLHHRFMQDPPLPPRRIADLMGLPVEELYRRRRRWEDLLRAELGRLGIDEFPSLSV
;
A
#
# COMPACT_ATOMS: atom_id res chain seq x y z
N MET A 1 -10.46 0.41 47.89
CA MET A 1 -11.13 1.45 47.08
C MET A 1 -10.70 2.81 47.62
N ARG A 2 -9.69 3.45 47.02
CA ARG A 2 -9.31 4.86 47.28
C ARG A 2 -9.60 5.62 45.99
N THR A 3 -10.65 6.43 45.99
CA THR A 3 -10.96 7.37 44.92
C THR A 3 -10.09 8.61 45.09
N TYR A 4 -9.10 8.80 44.21
CA TYR A 4 -8.35 10.04 44.09
C TYR A 4 -9.20 11.03 43.30
N ARG A 5 -9.63 12.12 43.95
CA ARG A 5 -10.32 13.25 43.34
C ARG A 5 -9.25 14.28 42.94
N GLY A 6 -8.94 14.34 41.64
CA GLY A 6 -8.01 15.32 41.06
C GLY A 6 -8.72 16.17 40.01
N GLU A 7 -9.61 17.07 40.44
CA GLU A 7 -10.34 17.99 39.55
C GLU A 7 -9.68 19.38 39.42
N GLY A 8 -8.52 19.59 40.06
CA GLY A 8 -7.85 20.91 40.10
C GLY A 8 -6.89 21.19 38.95
N THR A 9 -6.40 20.20 38.20
CA THR A 9 -5.27 20.40 37.28
C THR A 9 -5.65 20.66 35.82
N ASP A 10 -6.84 20.30 35.35
CA ASP A 10 -7.20 20.44 33.91
C ASP A 10 -7.48 21.89 33.48
N LYS A 11 -8.01 22.73 34.39
CA LYS A 11 -8.27 24.15 34.10
C LYS A 11 -6.99 24.98 34.10
N ASP A 12 -6.08 24.73 35.05
CA ASP A 12 -4.80 25.43 35.13
C ASP A 12 -3.88 25.02 33.98
N LEU A 13 -3.91 23.75 33.55
CA LEU A 13 -3.18 23.34 32.35
C LEU A 13 -3.74 23.99 31.08
N LYS A 14 -5.08 24.11 30.94
CA LYS A 14 -5.69 24.81 29.81
C LYS A 14 -5.37 26.30 29.80
N PHE A 15 -5.40 26.96 30.96
CA PHE A 15 -5.06 28.39 31.07
C PHE A 15 -3.57 28.63 30.85
N ALA A 16 -2.70 27.84 31.48
CA ALA A 16 -1.25 27.94 31.30
C ALA A 16 -0.85 27.62 29.85
N LEU A 17 -1.44 26.59 29.23
CA LEU A 17 -1.23 26.32 27.81
C LEU A 17 -1.79 27.44 26.94
N CYS A 18 -2.98 28.00 27.21
CA CYS A 18 -3.51 29.14 26.44
C CYS A 18 -2.65 30.41 26.56
N GLU A 19 -2.18 30.77 27.75
CA GLU A 19 -1.29 31.91 27.98
C GLU A 19 0.11 31.66 27.40
N GLN A 20 0.72 30.50 27.65
CA GLN A 20 2.02 30.12 27.06
C GLN A 20 1.93 29.97 25.55
N PHE A 21 0.83 29.45 24.98
CA PHE A 21 0.64 29.43 23.53
C PHE A 21 0.42 30.83 22.96
N SER A 22 -0.11 31.78 23.73
CA SER A 22 -0.22 33.17 23.27
C SER A 22 1.13 33.88 23.25
N HIS A 23 2.10 33.47 24.09
CA HIS A 23 3.45 34.05 24.13
C HIS A 23 4.50 33.30 23.27
N CYS A 24 4.55 31.97 23.27
CA CYS A 24 5.53 31.20 22.51
C CYS A 24 5.11 30.97 21.05
N ASN A 25 3.80 30.87 20.76
CA ASN A 25 3.33 30.61 19.41
C ASN A 25 2.92 31.87 18.64
N GLY A 26 2.66 33.04 19.25
CA GLY A 26 2.38 34.26 18.47
C GLY A 26 3.41 34.51 17.36
N TRP A 27 4.69 34.24 17.64
CA TRP A 27 5.77 34.39 16.67
C TRP A 27 5.90 33.24 15.66
N ALA A 28 5.75 31.98 16.09
CA ALA A 28 5.85 30.81 15.21
C ALA A 28 4.60 30.59 14.35
N PHE A 29 3.42 30.91 14.88
CA PHE A 29 2.11 30.68 14.29
C PHE A 29 1.79 31.72 13.21
N ASP A 30 2.08 33.01 13.43
CA ASP A 30 1.94 34.05 12.40
C ASP A 30 2.94 33.85 11.25
N THR A 31 4.16 33.38 11.57
CA THR A 31 5.18 33.04 10.56
C THR A 31 4.82 31.78 9.76
N MET A 32 4.19 30.78 10.38
CA MET A 32 3.74 29.55 9.70
C MET A 32 2.43 29.71 8.92
N MET A 33 1.46 30.48 9.41
CA MET A 33 0.16 30.68 8.74
C MET A 33 0.23 31.63 7.55
N SER A 34 1.19 32.56 7.52
CA SER A 34 1.39 33.49 6.40
C SER A 34 2.09 32.85 5.18
N SER A 35 2.62 31.63 5.32
CA SER A 35 3.31 30.91 4.25
C SER A 35 2.56 29.63 3.93
N ARG A 36 1.56 29.67 3.02
CA ARG A 36 1.02 28.44 2.41
C ARG A 36 2.09 27.82 1.51
N PRO A 37 2.72 26.70 1.86
CA PRO A 37 3.68 26.05 0.97
C PRO A 37 2.93 25.15 0.00
N GLY A 38 3.31 25.18 -1.27
CA GLY A 38 2.89 24.14 -2.21
C GLY A 38 3.28 22.77 -1.67
N LEU A 39 2.40 21.78 -1.86
CA LEU A 39 2.52 20.37 -1.44
C LEU A 39 3.66 19.59 -2.13
N GLY A 40 4.81 20.23 -2.38
CA GLY A 40 6.06 19.55 -2.68
C GLY A 40 6.64 18.99 -1.39
N VAL A 41 7.12 17.75 -1.42
CA VAL A 41 7.81 17.06 -0.32
C VAL A 41 8.78 18.03 0.35
N MET A 42 8.36 18.64 1.47
CA MET A 42 9.26 19.39 2.31
C MET A 42 10.29 18.39 2.78
N GLY A 43 11.51 18.48 2.25
CA GLY A 43 12.68 18.06 2.98
C GLY A 43 12.62 18.81 4.29
N LEU A 44 12.15 18.14 5.34
CA LEU A 44 12.31 18.60 6.71
C LEU A 44 13.80 18.88 6.84
N THR A 45 14.14 20.17 6.86
CA THR A 45 15.51 20.63 7.09
C THR A 45 15.93 19.95 8.36
N ARG A 46 16.87 19.02 8.23
CA ARG A 46 17.30 18.14 9.33
C ARG A 46 17.61 19.05 10.50
N LEU A 47 16.78 19.03 11.54
CA LEU A 47 17.02 19.83 12.72
C LEU A 47 18.36 19.35 13.27
N GLU A 48 19.37 20.22 13.25
CA GLU A 48 20.67 19.92 13.86
C GLU A 48 20.41 19.38 15.28
N PRO A 49 21.09 18.30 15.71
CA PRO A 49 20.92 17.75 17.04
C PRO A 49 21.51 18.71 18.09
N VAL A 50 20.79 19.80 18.36
CA VAL A 50 21.12 20.81 19.38
C VAL A 50 20.76 20.26 20.76
N GLY A 51 21.58 19.37 21.31
CA GLY A 51 21.50 18.91 22.70
C GLY A 51 21.03 17.47 22.89
N ASN A 52 21.24 16.97 24.11
CA ASN A 52 20.93 15.61 24.51
C ASN A 52 19.41 15.46 24.76
N ASP A 53 18.66 15.10 23.72
CA ASP A 53 17.20 14.84 23.80
C ASP A 53 16.84 13.88 24.94
N ALA A 54 17.72 12.93 25.27
CA ALA A 54 17.52 12.02 26.39
C ALA A 54 17.59 12.71 27.74
N ALA A 55 18.48 13.67 27.93
CA ALA A 55 18.55 14.44 29.16
C ALA A 55 17.30 15.33 29.31
N LEU A 56 16.88 15.99 28.23
CA LEU A 56 15.68 16.84 28.20
C LEU A 56 14.43 16.02 28.54
N LEU A 57 14.24 14.88 27.88
CA LEU A 57 13.10 14.01 28.11
C LEU A 57 13.14 13.38 29.51
N ALA A 58 14.31 12.98 30.00
CA ALA A 58 14.44 12.46 31.36
C ALA A 58 14.09 13.52 32.41
N ALA A 59 14.43 14.78 32.19
CA ALA A 59 14.04 15.89 33.06
C ALA A 59 12.53 16.14 33.00
N ALA A 60 11.94 16.22 31.80
CA ALA A 60 10.49 16.38 31.64
C ALA A 60 9.71 15.24 32.32
N ARG A 61 10.17 13.98 32.22
CA ARG A 61 9.57 12.81 32.90
C ARG A 61 9.64 12.88 34.43
N ARG A 62 10.58 13.65 34.99
CA ARG A 62 10.65 13.93 36.44
C ARG A 62 9.73 15.07 36.88
N GLY A 63 8.98 15.67 35.95
CA GLY A 63 8.09 16.80 36.22
C GLY A 63 8.79 18.17 36.19
N ASP A 64 9.98 18.27 35.59
CA ASP A 64 10.66 19.56 35.39
C ASP A 64 9.92 20.40 34.32
N ALA A 65 9.28 21.48 34.77
CA ALA A 65 8.50 22.36 33.91
C ALA A 65 9.34 23.09 32.86
N ALA A 66 10.57 23.50 33.20
CA ALA A 66 11.45 24.19 32.26
C ALA A 66 11.93 23.23 31.16
N ALA A 67 12.21 21.96 31.52
CA ALA A 67 12.53 20.94 30.54
C ALA A 67 11.35 20.63 29.61
N TRP A 68 10.12 20.63 30.11
CA TRP A 68 8.93 20.45 29.28
C TRP A 68 8.69 21.64 28.33
N GLU A 69 8.89 22.86 28.81
CA GLU A 69 8.79 24.06 27.98
C GLU A 69 9.82 24.07 26.85
N GLU A 70 11.07 23.73 27.17
CA GLU A 70 12.15 23.58 26.18
C GLU A 70 11.85 22.44 25.18
N PHE A 71 11.27 21.33 25.63
CA PHE A 71 10.78 20.27 24.75
C PHE A 71 9.73 20.79 23.76
N LEU A 72 8.73 21.53 24.24
CA LEU A 72 7.70 22.09 23.37
C LEU A 72 8.27 23.13 22.42
N ARG A 73 9.15 24.03 22.88
CA ARG A 73 9.81 25.03 22.04
C ARG A 73 10.54 24.36 20.87
N ARG A 74 11.20 23.23 21.13
CA ARG A 74 11.99 22.51 20.12
C ARG A 74 11.13 21.68 19.16
N TRP A 75 10.12 20.98 19.67
CA TRP A 75 9.40 19.95 18.90
C TRP A 75 7.99 20.34 18.46
N SER A 76 7.40 21.43 18.97
CA SER A 76 6.07 21.90 18.53
C SER A 76 5.96 22.13 17.03
N PRO A 77 6.98 22.68 16.32
CA PRO A 77 6.92 22.81 14.86
C PRO A 77 6.70 21.48 14.14
N LEU A 78 7.38 20.42 14.57
CA LEU A 78 7.22 19.08 14.00
C LEU A 78 5.83 18.50 14.32
N LEU A 79 5.44 18.56 15.60
CA LEU A 79 4.14 18.06 16.06
C LEU A 79 3.00 18.76 15.29
N PHE A 80 3.05 20.08 15.18
CA PHE A 80 2.05 20.87 14.48
C PHE A 80 2.06 20.61 12.97
N ALA A 81 3.23 20.46 12.34
CA ALA A 81 3.33 20.09 10.94
C ALA A 81 2.68 18.74 10.64
N ILE A 82 2.85 17.75 11.52
CA ILE A 82 2.19 16.44 11.39
C ILE A 82 0.68 16.60 11.54
N VAL A 83 0.22 17.27 12.60
CA VAL A 83 -1.21 17.48 12.86
C VAL A 83 -1.89 18.26 11.72
N GLY A 84 -1.23 19.29 11.19
CA GLY A 84 -1.71 20.12 10.09
C GLY A 84 -1.82 19.39 8.75
N ARG A 85 -1.12 18.25 8.56
CA ARG A 85 -1.35 17.38 7.39
C ARG A 85 -2.67 16.61 7.48
N VAL A 86 -3.17 16.40 8.69
CA VAL A 86 -4.36 15.57 8.97
C VAL A 86 -5.61 16.43 9.06
N PHE A 87 -5.48 17.57 9.74
CA PHE A 87 -6.61 18.44 10.07
C PHE A 87 -6.33 19.87 9.59
N PRO A 88 -7.30 20.54 8.94
CA PRO A 88 -7.16 21.93 8.56
C PRO A 88 -7.55 22.90 9.68
N GLY A 89 -6.96 24.10 9.67
CA GLY A 89 -7.41 25.26 10.45
C GLY A 89 -7.50 25.02 11.97
N GLU A 90 -8.61 25.48 12.58
CA GLU A 90 -8.84 25.37 14.03
C GLU A 90 -8.91 23.91 14.53
N ILE A 91 -9.32 22.96 13.66
CA ILE A 91 -9.33 21.54 14.02
C ILE A 91 -7.90 21.05 14.26
N ALA A 92 -6.94 21.51 13.45
CA ALA A 92 -5.52 21.20 13.66
C ALA A 92 -5.02 21.74 14.99
N ARG A 93 -5.39 22.97 15.35
CA ARG A 93 -5.01 23.59 16.63
C ARG A 93 -5.55 22.79 17.82
N ALA A 94 -6.83 22.41 17.78
CA ALA A 94 -7.45 21.59 18.83
C ALA A 94 -6.82 20.19 18.93
N ALA A 95 -6.51 19.57 17.79
CA ALA A 95 -5.83 18.27 17.75
C ALA A 95 -4.38 18.35 18.26
N PHE A 96 -3.66 19.43 17.96
CA PHE A 96 -2.31 19.66 18.45
C PHE A 96 -2.27 19.82 19.97
N ILE A 97 -3.16 20.62 20.55
CA ILE A 97 -3.28 20.77 22.01
C ILE A 97 -3.57 19.42 22.66
N ASP A 98 -4.46 18.63 22.05
CA ASP A 98 -4.78 17.29 22.54
C ASP A 98 -3.57 16.34 22.49
N VAL A 99 -2.80 16.35 21.40
CA VAL A 99 -1.54 15.60 21.29
C VAL A 99 -0.55 16.03 22.38
N VAL A 100 -0.31 17.33 22.55
CA VAL A 100 0.60 17.86 23.57
C VAL A 100 0.17 17.43 24.98
N ARG A 101 -1.13 17.50 25.27
CA ARG A 101 -1.70 17.06 26.55
C ARG A 101 -1.49 15.56 26.77
N ARG A 102 -1.74 14.72 25.76
CA ARG A 102 -1.51 13.26 25.85
C ARG A 102 -0.03 12.91 25.96
N LEU A 103 0.85 13.70 25.34
CA LEU A 103 2.30 13.56 25.48
C LEU A 103 2.78 13.93 26.88
N HIS A 104 2.19 14.94 27.52
CA HIS A 104 2.55 15.36 28.88
C HIS A 104 1.98 14.44 29.98
N ALA A 105 0.82 13.82 29.72
CA ALA A 105 0.10 12.99 30.67
C ALA A 105 0.98 11.89 31.30
N ASP A 106 0.66 11.56 32.56
CA ASP A 106 1.32 10.52 33.35
C ASP A 106 2.86 10.65 33.38
N GLY A 107 3.38 11.88 33.46
CA GLY A 107 4.81 12.15 33.50
C GLY A 107 5.49 11.78 32.18
N CYS A 108 4.87 12.11 31.06
CA CYS A 108 5.33 11.77 29.71
C CYS A 108 5.46 10.25 29.45
N ALA A 109 4.56 9.43 30.01
CA ALA A 109 4.57 7.97 29.83
C ALA A 109 4.57 7.57 28.35
N ALA A 110 3.86 8.31 27.50
CA ALA A 110 3.79 8.07 26.05
C ALA A 110 5.16 8.11 25.36
N LEU A 111 6.11 8.89 25.89
CA LEU A 111 7.46 9.03 25.38
C LEU A 111 8.44 8.02 26.00
N GLY A 112 7.95 7.13 26.88
CA GLY A 112 8.78 6.25 27.68
C GLY A 112 9.49 5.14 26.93
N ASP A 113 8.98 4.77 25.75
CA ASP A 113 9.50 3.68 24.91
C ASP A 113 10.72 4.09 24.08
N TRP A 114 11.04 5.39 24.02
CA TRP A 114 12.18 5.85 23.25
C TRP A 114 13.50 5.47 23.92
N LYS A 115 14.41 4.91 23.11
CA LYS A 115 15.75 4.52 23.53
C LYS A 115 16.77 5.48 22.94
N ALA A 116 17.71 5.93 23.77
CA ALA A 116 18.86 6.70 23.32
C ALA A 116 19.66 5.87 22.31
N GLY A 117 19.66 6.28 21.04
CA GLY A 117 20.28 5.56 19.92
C GLY A 117 19.48 5.67 18.62
N GLY A 118 18.17 5.93 18.70
CA GLY A 118 17.34 6.25 17.54
C GLY A 118 17.15 7.75 17.32
N SER A 119 16.79 8.15 16.10
CA SER A 119 16.32 9.51 15.83
C SER A 119 15.05 9.80 16.63
N PHE A 120 15.12 10.76 17.54
CA PHE A 120 13.97 11.17 18.34
C PHE A 120 12.86 11.78 17.49
N GLU A 121 13.22 12.52 16.43
CA GLU A 121 12.30 13.06 15.44
C GLU A 121 11.42 11.97 14.79
N ILE A 122 12.04 10.87 14.34
CA ILE A 122 11.31 9.74 13.74
C ILE A 122 10.39 9.09 14.77
N PHE A 123 10.89 8.86 15.98
CA PHE A 123 10.08 8.31 17.07
C PHE A 123 8.87 9.20 17.39
N LEU A 124 9.10 10.50 17.55
CA LEU A 124 8.06 11.46 17.88
C LEU A 124 7.04 11.59 16.75
N SER A 125 7.48 11.47 15.50
CA SER A 125 6.58 11.46 14.34
C SER A 125 5.62 10.27 14.39
N PHE A 126 6.13 9.07 14.64
CA PHE A 126 5.28 7.88 14.80
C PHE A 126 4.37 7.97 16.01
N LYS A 127 4.89 8.47 17.14
CA LYS A 127 4.08 8.63 18.35
C LYS A 127 2.95 9.64 18.16
N THR A 128 3.22 10.72 17.44
CA THR A 128 2.21 11.73 17.09
C THR A 128 1.13 11.12 16.20
N ALA A 129 1.51 10.38 15.16
CA ALA A 129 0.54 9.69 14.30
C ALA A 129 -0.33 8.71 15.11
N ASP A 130 0.26 7.95 16.05
CA ASP A 130 -0.47 7.05 16.94
C ASP A 130 -1.45 7.80 17.87
N LEU A 131 -1.08 8.97 18.38
CA LEU A 131 -1.97 9.79 19.21
C LEU A 131 -3.12 10.43 18.41
N LEU A 132 -2.96 10.56 17.09
CA LEU A 132 -4.02 11.02 16.18
C LEU A 132 -4.95 9.89 15.73
N ALA A 133 -4.60 8.62 15.99
CA ALA A 133 -5.32 7.45 15.49
C ALA A 133 -6.80 7.46 15.86
N ASP A 134 -7.14 7.73 17.14
CA ASP A 134 -8.54 7.73 17.60
C ASP A 134 -9.39 8.75 16.81
N ARG A 135 -8.83 9.95 16.59
CA ARG A 135 -9.50 11.02 15.83
C ARG A 135 -9.60 10.67 14.36
N LEU A 136 -8.57 10.04 13.80
CA LEU A 136 -8.55 9.60 12.42
C LEU A 136 -9.58 8.49 12.16
N VAL A 137 -9.69 7.51 13.06
CA VAL A 137 -10.70 6.45 12.98
C VAL A 137 -12.11 7.02 13.11
N LEU A 138 -12.33 7.96 14.03
CA LEU A 138 -13.61 8.68 14.13
C LEU A 138 -13.91 9.48 12.87
N LEU A 139 -12.91 10.12 12.26
CA LEU A 139 -13.08 10.84 11.00
C LEU A 139 -13.44 9.88 9.87
N LEU A 140 -12.74 8.75 9.73
CA LEU A 140 -13.07 7.68 8.78
C LEU A 140 -14.49 7.13 8.95
N GLN A 141 -15.02 7.12 10.18
CA GLN A 141 -16.38 6.68 10.48
C GLN A 141 -17.45 7.72 10.14
N SER A 142 -17.17 9.00 10.38
CA SER A 142 -18.13 10.10 10.24
C SER A 142 -18.14 10.73 8.84
N ASP A 143 -16.97 10.87 8.24
CA ASP A 143 -16.76 11.39 6.88
C ASP A 143 -15.64 10.58 6.22
N GLY A 144 -16.03 9.51 5.51
CA GLY A 144 -15.07 8.58 4.90
C GLY A 144 -14.12 9.25 3.91
N ALA A 145 -14.55 10.31 3.20
CA ALA A 145 -13.71 11.01 2.24
C ALA A 145 -12.67 11.89 2.93
N ALA A 146 -13.09 12.73 3.89
CA ALA A 146 -12.16 13.54 4.68
C ALA A 146 -11.21 12.67 5.50
N GLY A 147 -11.73 11.59 6.10
CA GLY A 147 -10.96 10.60 6.85
C GLY A 147 -9.91 9.90 5.98
N TRP A 148 -10.26 9.56 4.74
CA TRP A 148 -9.31 8.96 3.81
C TRP A 148 -8.20 9.93 3.42
N ILE A 149 -8.52 11.19 3.08
CA ILE A 149 -7.52 12.23 2.76
C ILE A 149 -6.55 12.40 3.92
N ALA A 150 -7.08 12.48 5.14
CA ALA A 150 -6.30 12.59 6.37
C ALA A 150 -5.43 11.34 6.65
N PHE A 151 -5.92 10.15 6.31
CA PHE A 151 -5.19 8.90 6.44
C PHE A 151 -4.06 8.81 5.42
N GLU A 152 -4.35 9.12 4.16
CA GLU A 152 -3.38 9.08 3.06
C GLU A 152 -2.26 10.11 3.28
N SER A 153 -2.56 11.29 3.81
CA SER A 153 -1.55 12.31 4.10
C SER A 153 -0.53 11.86 5.17
N LEU A 154 -0.93 10.98 6.09
CA LEU A 154 -0.04 10.39 7.09
C LEU A 154 0.69 9.14 6.58
N TYR A 155 -0.06 8.21 5.98
CA TYR A 155 0.41 6.85 5.75
C TYR A 155 0.69 6.52 4.27
N GLY A 156 0.34 7.41 3.33
CA GLY A 156 0.51 7.17 1.90
C GLY A 156 1.95 6.86 1.50
N ALA A 157 2.93 7.58 2.08
CA ALA A 157 4.35 7.33 1.83
C ALA A 157 4.83 5.95 2.35
N GLU A 158 4.28 5.49 3.48
CA GLU A 158 4.57 4.17 4.06
C GLU A 158 3.97 3.06 3.19
N ILE A 159 2.70 3.21 2.80
CA ILE A 159 1.98 2.30 1.90
C ILE A 159 2.76 2.15 0.59
N GLY A 160 3.19 3.26 -0.02
CA GLY A 160 4.01 3.22 -1.22
C GLY A 160 5.37 2.56 -1.01
N ARG A 161 6.01 2.74 0.16
CA ARG A 161 7.26 2.04 0.48
C ARG A 161 7.04 0.53 0.59
N ILE A 162 5.95 0.09 1.22
CA ILE A 162 5.56 -1.32 1.32
C ILE A 162 5.27 -1.90 -0.07
N ALA A 163 4.48 -1.20 -0.90
CA ALA A 163 4.18 -1.60 -2.28
C ALA A 163 5.46 -1.77 -3.10
N ARG A 164 6.36 -0.78 -3.07
CA ARG A 164 7.67 -0.86 -3.76
C ARG A 164 8.55 -1.98 -3.25
N GLY A 165 8.63 -2.16 -1.93
CA GLY A 165 9.39 -3.25 -1.32
C GLY A 165 8.86 -4.60 -1.80
N ARG A 166 7.54 -4.80 -1.70
CA ARG A 166 6.91 -6.07 -2.03
C ARG A 166 6.91 -6.36 -3.53
N GLY A 167 6.56 -5.39 -4.35
CA GLY A 167 6.51 -5.53 -5.79
C GLY A 167 7.89 -5.81 -6.40
N ARG A 168 8.95 -5.14 -5.92
CA ARG A 168 10.33 -5.45 -6.35
C ARG A 168 10.75 -6.86 -5.97
N SER A 169 10.48 -7.30 -4.73
CA SER A 169 10.76 -8.68 -4.31
C SER A 169 9.94 -9.72 -5.10
N ALA A 170 8.80 -9.32 -5.68
CA ALA A 170 8.00 -10.18 -6.55
C ALA A 170 8.37 -10.06 -8.05
N GLY A 171 9.41 -9.27 -8.37
CA GLY A 171 9.86 -9.03 -9.74
C GLY A 171 8.90 -8.21 -10.60
N LEU A 172 7.97 -7.44 -10.02
CA LEU A 172 7.08 -6.55 -10.78
C LEU A 172 7.86 -5.43 -11.49
N ALA A 173 7.40 -5.02 -12.67
CA ALA A 173 7.97 -3.85 -13.35
C ALA A 173 7.69 -2.56 -12.56
N ALA A 174 8.41 -1.48 -12.85
CA ALA A 174 8.25 -0.22 -12.11
C ALA A 174 6.81 0.33 -12.19
N ASP A 175 6.17 0.22 -13.36
CA ASP A 175 4.77 0.65 -13.56
C ASP A 175 3.79 -0.24 -12.80
N ASP A 176 3.98 -1.57 -12.85
CA ASP A 176 3.16 -2.54 -12.08
C ASP A 176 3.23 -2.29 -10.57
N VAL A 177 4.36 -1.76 -10.07
CA VAL A 177 4.56 -1.40 -8.66
C VAL A 177 3.74 -0.17 -8.29
N LEU A 178 3.62 0.81 -9.19
CA LEU A 178 2.72 1.95 -8.99
C LEU A 178 1.26 1.49 -8.99
N ASP A 179 0.91 0.58 -9.88
CA ASP A 179 -0.43 -0.03 -9.89
C ASP A 179 -0.70 -0.81 -8.60
N LEU A 180 0.29 -1.52 -8.06
CA LEU A 180 0.17 -2.21 -6.78
C LEU A 180 -0.09 -1.22 -5.63
N GLU A 181 0.60 -0.08 -5.63
CA GLU A 181 0.35 0.98 -4.65
C GLU A 181 -1.09 1.51 -4.75
N GLN A 182 -1.60 1.73 -5.96
CA GLN A 182 -2.97 2.19 -6.17
C GLN A 182 -4.00 1.14 -5.76
N ASP A 183 -3.80 -0.13 -6.11
CA ASP A 183 -4.69 -1.22 -5.69
C ASP A 183 -4.73 -1.37 -4.17
N MET A 184 -3.60 -1.21 -3.49
CA MET A 184 -3.54 -1.20 -2.02
C MET A 184 -4.37 -0.05 -1.45
N LYS A 185 -4.26 1.16 -2.00
CA LYS A 185 -5.06 2.31 -1.56
C LYS A 185 -6.56 2.08 -1.79
N LEU A 186 -6.94 1.57 -2.97
CA LEU A 186 -8.32 1.23 -3.27
C LEU A 186 -8.89 0.19 -2.32
N ALA A 187 -8.16 -0.88 -2.03
CA ALA A 187 -8.60 -1.93 -1.12
C ALA A 187 -8.63 -1.49 0.36
N LEU A 188 -7.77 -0.54 0.76
CA LEU A 188 -7.85 0.10 2.08
C LEU A 188 -9.03 1.08 2.20
N MET A 189 -9.42 1.71 1.09
CA MET A 189 -10.57 2.62 1.03
C MET A 189 -11.91 1.86 0.92
N ASP A 190 -11.88 0.62 0.43
CA ASP A 190 -13.06 -0.23 0.23
C ASP A 190 -13.90 -0.41 1.52
N ASP A 191 -15.22 -0.55 1.35
CA ASP A 191 -16.22 -0.58 2.42
C ASP A 191 -16.03 0.54 3.47
N SER A 192 -15.82 1.77 2.99
CA SER A 192 -15.53 2.96 3.81
C SER A 192 -14.43 2.72 4.83
N ALA A 193 -13.31 2.15 4.36
CA ALA A 193 -12.18 1.76 5.19
C ALA A 193 -12.54 0.82 6.35
N ALA A 194 -13.43 -0.16 6.12
CA ALA A 194 -13.84 -1.14 7.13
C ALA A 194 -12.64 -1.83 7.80
N THR A 195 -11.60 -2.17 7.04
CA THR A 195 -10.38 -2.76 7.58
C THR A 195 -9.68 -1.85 8.59
N LEU A 196 -9.58 -0.54 8.31
CA LEU A 196 -8.96 0.42 9.22
C LEU A 196 -9.82 0.65 10.47
N ARG A 197 -11.15 0.65 10.32
CA ARG A 197 -12.11 0.81 11.42
C ARG A 197 -12.11 -0.36 12.42
N ARG A 198 -11.54 -1.51 12.06
CA ARG A 198 -11.35 -2.65 12.98
C ARG A 198 -10.27 -2.41 14.04
N PHE A 199 -9.52 -1.30 13.96
CA PHE A 199 -8.58 -0.94 15.00
C PHE A 199 -9.32 -0.65 16.32
N ALA A 200 -9.12 -1.53 17.30
CA ALA A 200 -9.80 -1.47 18.59
C ALA A 200 -9.06 -0.65 19.66
N GLY A 201 -8.15 0.25 19.26
CA GLY A 201 -7.35 1.06 20.19
C GLY A 201 -6.26 0.28 20.96
N ARG A 202 -6.00 -0.98 20.61
CA ARG A 202 -4.98 -1.81 21.27
C ARG A 202 -3.67 -1.78 20.47
N GLY A 203 -2.62 -1.28 21.10
CA GLY A 203 -1.29 -1.16 20.49
C GLY A 203 -1.10 0.10 19.65
N SER A 204 -0.02 0.13 18.86
CA SER A 204 0.28 1.24 17.94
C SER A 204 -0.59 1.14 16.69
N PHE A 205 -1.27 2.23 16.35
CA PHE A 205 -2.04 2.31 15.11
C PHE A 205 -1.14 2.22 13.87
N THR A 206 0.03 2.86 13.92
CA THR A 206 1.06 2.75 12.87
C THR A 206 1.48 1.29 12.66
N GLY A 207 1.69 0.54 13.76
CA GLY A 207 1.98 -0.89 13.69
C GLY A 207 0.85 -1.69 13.04
N PHE A 208 -0.39 -1.39 13.42
CA PHE A 208 -1.58 -2.00 12.82
C PHE A 208 -1.68 -1.72 11.31
N VAL A 209 -1.59 -0.46 10.88
CA VAL A 209 -1.64 -0.06 9.46
C VAL A 209 -0.54 -0.75 8.65
N ARG A 210 0.67 -0.83 9.20
CA ARG A 210 1.79 -1.50 8.54
C ARG A 210 1.52 -2.99 8.29
N ILE A 211 1.01 -3.71 9.30
CA ILE A 211 0.67 -5.13 9.16
C ILE A 211 -0.45 -5.32 8.13
N VAL A 212 -1.50 -4.51 8.19
CA VAL A 212 -2.60 -4.55 7.23
C VAL A 212 -2.10 -4.30 5.81
N ALA A 213 -1.30 -3.25 5.59
CA ALA A 213 -0.75 -2.92 4.29
C ALA A 213 0.20 -4.01 3.76
N GLN A 214 1.00 -4.64 4.63
CA GLN A 214 1.86 -5.78 4.24
C GLN A 214 1.04 -6.97 3.77
N HIS A 215 0.05 -7.41 4.55
CA HIS A 215 -0.81 -8.54 4.16
C HIS A 215 -1.58 -8.24 2.87
N LEU A 216 -2.09 -7.01 2.72
CA LEU A 216 -2.79 -6.60 1.52
C LEU A 216 -1.87 -6.60 0.29
N ALA A 217 -0.64 -6.09 0.41
CA ALA A 217 0.34 -6.16 -0.66
C ALA A 217 0.66 -7.61 -1.05
N GLU A 218 0.79 -8.51 -0.07
CA GLU A 218 1.00 -9.93 -0.33
C GLU A 218 -0.17 -10.55 -1.09
N ASP A 219 -1.39 -10.28 -0.66
CA ASP A 219 -2.58 -10.87 -1.27
C ASP A 219 -2.81 -10.34 -2.69
N LEU A 220 -2.59 -9.05 -2.94
CA LEU A 220 -2.65 -8.47 -4.28
C LEU A 220 -1.58 -9.02 -5.21
N VAL A 221 -0.33 -9.14 -4.74
CA VAL A 221 0.74 -9.78 -5.53
C VAL A 221 0.41 -11.23 -5.83
N ARG A 222 -0.12 -11.99 -4.86
CA ARG A 222 -0.57 -13.38 -5.05
C ARG A 222 -1.75 -13.48 -6.01
N ALA A 223 -2.65 -12.51 -6.02
CA ALA A 223 -3.76 -12.48 -6.97
C ALA A 223 -3.28 -12.25 -8.39
N ARG A 224 -2.29 -11.35 -8.59
CA ARG A 224 -1.71 -11.03 -9.90
C ARG A 224 -0.81 -12.14 -10.47
N LEU A 225 0.11 -12.65 -9.65
CA LEU A 225 1.15 -13.58 -10.09
C LEU A 225 0.84 -15.05 -9.76
N GLY A 226 -0.31 -15.30 -9.13
CA GLY A 226 -0.62 -16.59 -8.52
C GLY A 226 0.14 -16.81 -7.20
N ARG A 227 -0.22 -17.90 -6.52
CA ARG A 227 0.54 -18.36 -5.35
C ARG A 227 1.81 -19.04 -5.86
N GLN A 228 2.92 -18.31 -5.80
CA GLN A 228 4.23 -18.92 -6.00
C GLN A 228 4.47 -19.95 -4.90
N ARG A 229 4.39 -21.23 -5.27
CA ARG A 229 4.84 -22.33 -4.43
C ARG A 229 6.27 -22.65 -4.84
N ASP A 230 7.17 -22.68 -3.87
CA ASP A 230 8.50 -23.21 -4.11
C ASP A 230 8.36 -24.64 -4.66
N PRO A 231 9.13 -25.03 -5.69
CA PRO A 231 9.14 -26.40 -6.17
C PRO A 231 9.39 -27.37 -5.02
N GLU A 232 8.75 -28.54 -5.03
CA GLU A 232 8.88 -29.52 -3.94
C GLU A 232 10.34 -29.90 -3.66
N ALA A 233 11.15 -29.97 -4.71
CA ALA A 233 12.58 -30.21 -4.63
C ALA A 233 13.30 -29.12 -3.80
N VAL A 234 12.93 -27.85 -3.97
CA VAL A 234 13.44 -26.73 -3.18
C VAL A 234 12.93 -26.79 -1.75
N GLN A 235 11.68 -27.19 -1.53
CA GLN A 235 11.13 -27.30 -0.17
C GLN A 235 11.88 -28.32 0.72
N ARG A 236 12.49 -29.35 0.11
CA ARG A 236 13.31 -30.35 0.80
C ARG A 236 14.72 -29.86 1.16
N LEU A 237 15.14 -28.71 0.65
CA LEU A 237 16.45 -28.12 0.95
C LEU A 237 16.49 -27.51 2.35
N ASP A 238 17.72 -27.36 2.87
CA ASP A 238 17.96 -26.65 4.12
C ASP A 238 17.51 -25.17 4.05
N PRO A 239 17.19 -24.52 5.19
CA PRO A 239 16.67 -23.16 5.20
C PRO A 239 17.55 -22.12 4.47
N LEU A 240 18.88 -22.29 4.51
CA LEU A 240 19.81 -21.39 3.84
C LEU A 240 19.71 -21.54 2.32
N ALA A 241 19.71 -22.78 1.81
CA ALA A 241 19.54 -23.04 0.38
C ALA A 241 18.17 -22.57 -0.15
N ARG A 242 17.09 -22.69 0.64
CA ARG A 242 15.78 -22.11 0.29
C ARG A 242 15.80 -20.58 0.26
N CYS A 243 16.50 -19.95 1.21
CA CYS A 243 16.69 -18.50 1.22
C CYS A 243 17.44 -18.04 -0.04
N ILE A 244 18.53 -18.72 -0.39
CA ILE A 244 19.32 -18.44 -1.60
C ILE A 244 18.49 -18.65 -2.87
N TYR A 245 17.66 -19.70 -2.94
CA TYR A 245 16.74 -19.92 -4.05
C TYR A 245 15.82 -18.72 -4.26
N ARG A 246 15.20 -18.23 -3.18
CA ARG A 246 14.33 -17.06 -3.26
C ARG A 246 15.10 -15.82 -3.70
N LEU A 247 16.26 -15.56 -3.12
CA LEU A 247 17.08 -14.39 -3.50
C LEU A 247 17.45 -14.42 -4.99
N LEU A 248 17.93 -15.57 -5.50
CA LEU A 248 18.40 -15.69 -6.88
C LEU A 248 17.25 -15.76 -7.90
N HIS A 249 16.29 -16.65 -7.66
CA HIS A 249 15.29 -17.02 -8.68
C HIS A 249 13.94 -16.32 -8.53
N VAL A 250 13.58 -15.92 -7.30
CA VAL A 250 12.29 -15.24 -7.04
C VAL A 250 12.48 -13.73 -7.01
N GLU A 251 13.50 -13.26 -6.31
CA GLU A 251 13.79 -11.83 -6.07
C GLU A 251 14.78 -11.27 -7.11
N GLY A 252 15.42 -12.12 -7.92
CA GLY A 252 16.24 -11.72 -9.05
C GLY A 252 17.59 -11.11 -8.68
N HIS A 253 18.09 -11.35 -7.46
CA HIS A 253 19.42 -10.92 -7.04
C HIS A 253 20.51 -11.68 -7.80
N ARG A 254 21.65 -11.02 -7.99
CA ARG A 254 22.83 -11.64 -8.57
C ARG A 254 23.60 -12.43 -7.51
N ALA A 255 24.32 -13.46 -7.92
CA ALA A 255 25.11 -14.30 -7.01
C ALA A 255 26.16 -13.52 -6.21
N ASP A 256 26.76 -12.48 -6.80
CA ASP A 256 27.73 -11.61 -6.13
C ASP A 256 27.10 -10.73 -5.02
N GLN A 257 25.78 -10.54 -5.05
CA GLN A 257 25.07 -9.76 -4.03
C GLN A 257 24.73 -10.59 -2.78
N LEU A 258 24.78 -11.92 -2.86
CA LEU A 258 24.35 -12.81 -1.77
C LEU A 258 25.16 -12.59 -0.48
N GLU A 259 26.46 -12.31 -0.58
CA GLU A 259 27.33 -12.05 0.57
C GLU A 259 26.82 -10.87 1.44
N HIS A 260 26.15 -9.90 0.82
CA HIS A 260 25.60 -8.74 1.52
C HIS A 260 24.16 -8.92 1.98
N LEU A 261 23.45 -9.94 1.48
CA LEU A 261 22.02 -10.14 1.72
C LEU A 261 21.74 -11.29 2.69
N VAL A 262 22.52 -12.36 2.61
CA VAL A 262 22.34 -13.52 3.47
C VAL A 262 22.93 -13.21 4.86
N ARG A 263 22.11 -13.40 5.88
CA ARG A 263 22.45 -13.20 7.30
C ARG A 263 22.10 -14.44 8.10
N ASP A 264 22.87 -14.71 9.14
CA ASP A 264 22.60 -15.81 10.06
C ASP A 264 21.49 -15.43 11.05
N ALA A 265 21.15 -16.35 11.95
CA ALA A 265 20.14 -16.11 12.97
C ALA A 265 20.50 -14.95 13.93
N SER A 266 21.79 -14.58 14.02
CA SER A 266 22.28 -13.45 14.81
C SER A 266 22.34 -12.13 14.03
N GLY A 267 22.00 -12.16 12.74
CA GLY A 267 22.05 -10.99 11.85
C GLY A 267 23.44 -10.68 11.31
N GLN A 268 24.42 -11.58 11.45
CA GLN A 268 25.76 -11.41 10.89
C GLN A 268 25.84 -11.93 9.45
N PRO A 269 26.66 -11.33 8.56
CA PRO A 269 26.92 -11.89 7.23
C PRO A 269 27.46 -13.31 7.30
N LEU A 270 26.89 -14.23 6.52
CA LEU A 270 27.43 -15.59 6.44
C LEU A 270 28.80 -15.61 5.73
N PRO A 271 29.71 -16.53 6.11
CA PRO A 271 30.93 -16.76 5.36
C PRO A 271 30.63 -17.14 3.90
N LYS A 272 31.40 -16.56 2.98
CA LYS A 272 31.28 -16.82 1.53
C LYS A 272 31.29 -18.31 1.18
N ALA A 273 32.10 -19.10 1.88
CA ALA A 273 32.20 -20.55 1.66
C ALA A 273 30.87 -21.28 1.90
N GLU A 274 30.09 -20.86 2.90
CA GLU A 274 28.77 -21.46 3.20
C GLU A 274 27.73 -21.10 2.14
N ILE A 275 27.75 -19.85 1.66
CA ILE A 275 26.89 -19.38 0.56
C ILE A 275 27.20 -20.18 -0.71
N VAL A 276 28.47 -20.32 -1.09
CA VAL A 276 28.88 -21.11 -2.26
C VAL A 276 28.44 -22.56 -2.13
N ALA A 277 28.64 -23.18 -0.96
CA ALA A 277 28.21 -24.56 -0.73
C ALA A 277 26.69 -24.73 -0.84
N ALA A 278 25.92 -23.75 -0.36
CA ALA A 278 24.46 -23.76 -0.46
C ALA A 278 23.96 -23.50 -1.89
N VAL A 279 24.62 -22.63 -2.66
CA VAL A 279 24.37 -22.46 -4.11
C VAL A 279 24.63 -23.77 -4.84
N SER A 280 25.75 -24.46 -4.58
CA SER A 280 26.03 -25.75 -5.22
C SER A 280 24.99 -26.84 -4.89
N ARG A 281 24.46 -26.85 -3.66
CA ARG A 281 23.34 -27.77 -3.29
C ARG A 281 22.04 -27.40 -4.00
N LEU A 282 21.79 -26.11 -4.18
CA LEU A 282 20.63 -25.65 -4.92
C LEU A 282 20.72 -26.04 -6.40
N ASP A 283 21.87 -25.80 -7.03
CA ASP A 283 22.13 -26.12 -8.44
C ASP A 283 22.02 -27.63 -8.71
N SER A 284 22.48 -28.47 -7.79
CA SER A 284 22.38 -29.93 -7.94
C SER A 284 20.93 -30.45 -7.87
N VAL A 285 20.06 -29.77 -7.12
CA VAL A 285 18.64 -30.12 -7.00
C VAL A 285 17.80 -29.54 -8.13
N LEU A 286 18.10 -28.32 -8.58
CA LEU A 286 17.40 -27.70 -9.70
C LEU A 286 17.80 -28.32 -11.04
N GLY A 287 19.03 -28.83 -11.18
CA GLY A 287 19.54 -29.44 -12.41
C GLY A 287 19.33 -28.54 -13.64
N ALA A 288 18.99 -29.14 -14.78
CA ALA A 288 18.58 -28.40 -15.99
C ALA A 288 17.16 -27.80 -15.89
N HIS A 289 16.43 -28.08 -14.81
CA HIS A 289 15.07 -27.60 -14.54
C HIS A 289 15.08 -26.38 -13.62
N ALA A 290 16.22 -25.67 -13.53
CA ALA A 290 16.23 -24.33 -12.98
C ALA A 290 15.03 -23.61 -13.58
N PRO A 291 14.10 -23.10 -12.74
CA PRO A 291 12.89 -22.45 -13.25
C PRO A 291 13.40 -21.44 -14.25
N LEU A 292 13.07 -21.65 -15.54
CA LEU A 292 13.48 -20.77 -16.61
C LEU A 292 13.10 -19.40 -16.11
N GLY A 293 14.11 -18.61 -15.72
CA GLY A 293 13.88 -17.28 -15.20
C GLY A 293 12.96 -16.59 -16.18
N ARG A 294 12.06 -15.73 -15.69
CA ARG A 294 11.10 -15.00 -16.53
C ARG A 294 11.69 -14.76 -17.92
N PRO A 295 11.04 -15.22 -18.99
CA PRO A 295 11.65 -15.29 -20.32
C PRO A 295 12.35 -13.97 -20.63
N ARG A 296 13.67 -14.02 -20.68
CA ARG A 296 14.48 -12.83 -20.96
C ARG A 296 14.38 -12.59 -22.45
N ALA A 297 13.89 -11.43 -22.85
CA ALA A 297 13.89 -11.05 -24.26
C ALA A 297 15.32 -11.12 -24.80
N VAL A 298 15.53 -11.93 -25.84
CA VAL A 298 16.82 -12.09 -26.52
C VAL A 298 16.72 -11.46 -27.89
N SER A 299 17.78 -10.79 -28.33
CA SER A 299 17.87 -10.27 -29.70
C SER A 299 17.62 -11.39 -30.71
N LEU A 300 16.75 -11.09 -31.69
CA LEU A 300 16.42 -11.98 -32.81
C LEU A 300 17.57 -12.09 -33.80
N THR A 301 18.42 -11.07 -33.85
CA THR A 301 19.64 -11.08 -34.67
C THR A 301 20.80 -11.64 -33.84
N VAL A 302 21.42 -12.70 -34.34
CA VAL A 302 22.64 -13.29 -33.80
C VAL A 302 23.79 -12.88 -34.70
N VAL A 303 24.80 -12.25 -34.13
CA VAL A 303 26.07 -11.98 -34.81
C VAL A 303 26.98 -13.17 -34.56
N SER A 304 27.39 -13.87 -35.61
CA SER A 304 28.36 -14.96 -35.52
C SER A 304 29.74 -14.41 -35.12
N ALA A 305 30.65 -15.30 -34.71
CA ALA A 305 32.03 -14.91 -34.40
C ALA A 305 32.76 -14.27 -35.60
N ASP A 306 32.31 -14.56 -36.82
CA ASP A 306 32.86 -14.03 -38.07
C ASP A 306 32.21 -12.69 -38.48
N GLY A 307 31.36 -12.12 -37.63
CA GLY A 307 30.64 -10.87 -37.90
C GLY A 307 29.40 -11.02 -38.80
N GLU A 308 29.04 -12.26 -39.17
CA GLU A 308 27.88 -12.53 -40.01
C GLU A 308 26.60 -12.40 -39.17
N GLN A 309 25.73 -11.48 -39.56
CA GLN A 309 24.42 -11.33 -38.94
C GLN A 309 23.46 -12.36 -39.53
N ARG A 310 22.89 -13.19 -38.67
CA ARG A 310 21.82 -14.12 -39.05
C ARG A 310 20.65 -13.93 -38.10
N ASP A 311 19.46 -13.84 -38.67
CA ASP A 311 18.25 -13.90 -37.87
C ASP A 311 18.07 -15.33 -37.35
N ARG A 312 17.67 -15.45 -36.09
CA ARG A 312 17.30 -16.74 -35.54
C ARG A 312 16.15 -17.31 -36.37
N PRO A 313 16.18 -18.61 -36.71
CA PRO A 313 15.03 -19.25 -37.32
C PRO A 313 13.87 -19.14 -36.34
N LEU A 314 12.94 -18.25 -36.65
CA LEU A 314 11.70 -18.12 -35.93
C LEU A 314 10.77 -19.24 -36.41
N PRO A 315 9.99 -19.86 -35.50
CA PRO A 315 8.82 -20.61 -35.91
C PRO A 315 8.00 -19.76 -36.87
N ASN A 316 7.55 -20.36 -37.98
CA ASN A 316 6.63 -19.69 -38.87
C ASN A 316 5.26 -19.63 -38.17
N ASP A 317 4.90 -18.45 -37.67
CA ASP A 317 3.62 -18.19 -37.01
C ASP A 317 2.42 -18.19 -37.98
N ALA A 318 2.64 -18.52 -39.26
CA ALA A 318 1.54 -18.78 -40.17
C ALA A 318 0.65 -19.90 -39.58
N PRO A 319 -0.65 -19.65 -39.42
CA PRO A 319 -1.56 -20.64 -38.85
C PRO A 319 -1.53 -21.90 -39.73
N SER A 320 -1.43 -23.06 -39.08
CA SER A 320 -1.53 -24.33 -39.79
C SER A 320 -2.91 -24.42 -40.49
N PRO A 321 -3.06 -25.27 -41.52
CA PRO A 321 -4.36 -25.52 -42.12
C PRO A 321 -5.43 -25.91 -41.09
N GLU A 322 -5.05 -26.68 -40.05
CA GLU A 322 -5.93 -27.01 -38.93
C GLU A 322 -6.27 -25.78 -38.08
N ALA A 323 -5.30 -24.89 -37.81
CA ALA A 323 -5.54 -23.64 -37.09
C ALA A 323 -6.46 -22.69 -37.88
N LEU A 324 -6.35 -22.66 -39.21
CA LEU A 324 -7.27 -21.91 -40.08
C LEU A 324 -8.70 -22.47 -40.00
N LEU A 325 -8.85 -23.79 -39.97
CA LEU A 325 -10.15 -24.43 -39.81
C LEU A 325 -10.76 -24.09 -38.44
N ILE A 326 -10.00 -24.24 -37.36
CA ILE A 326 -10.42 -23.88 -36.00
C ILE A 326 -10.83 -22.41 -35.93
N ALA A 327 -10.05 -21.50 -36.52
CA ALA A 327 -10.36 -20.07 -36.55
C ALA A 327 -11.66 -19.77 -37.33
N SER A 328 -11.95 -20.54 -38.39
CA SER A 328 -13.19 -20.38 -39.16
C SER A 328 -14.43 -20.87 -38.40
N GLU A 329 -14.31 -22.00 -37.69
CA GLU A 329 -15.36 -22.51 -36.81
C GLU A 329 -15.60 -21.55 -35.64
N GLU A 330 -14.52 -21.05 -35.05
CA GLU A 330 -14.59 -20.10 -33.94
C GLU A 330 -15.24 -18.78 -34.38
N ARG A 331 -14.90 -18.26 -35.57
CA ARG A 331 -15.59 -17.08 -36.13
C ARG A 331 -17.08 -17.33 -36.29
N THR A 332 -17.48 -18.51 -36.79
CA THR A 332 -18.89 -18.87 -36.93
C THR A 332 -19.59 -18.93 -35.57
N ARG A 333 -18.94 -19.50 -34.53
CA ARG A 333 -19.46 -19.50 -33.16
C ARG A 333 -19.55 -18.09 -32.58
N GLN A 334 -18.57 -17.23 -32.84
CA GLN A 334 -18.56 -15.84 -32.41
C GLN A 334 -19.68 -15.03 -33.06
N GLU A 335 -19.94 -15.22 -34.35
CA GLU A 335 -21.06 -14.60 -35.06
C GLU A 335 -22.40 -15.01 -34.43
N VAL A 336 -22.61 -16.32 -34.20
CA VAL A 336 -23.81 -16.83 -33.51
C VAL A 336 -23.93 -16.26 -32.09
N ALA A 337 -22.83 -16.20 -31.34
CA ALA A 337 -22.82 -15.64 -29.99
C ALA A 337 -23.10 -14.13 -29.99
N LEU A 338 -22.58 -13.39 -30.97
CA LEU A 338 -22.83 -11.96 -31.12
C LEU A 338 -24.30 -11.69 -31.41
N ASP A 339 -24.89 -12.44 -32.34
CA ASP A 339 -26.32 -12.35 -32.66
C ASP A 339 -27.19 -12.67 -31.44
N ALA A 340 -26.80 -13.68 -30.65
CA ALA A 340 -27.48 -14.01 -29.40
C ALA A 340 -27.35 -12.89 -28.35
N VAL A 341 -26.18 -12.26 -28.22
CA VAL A 341 -25.98 -11.10 -27.33
C VAL A 341 -26.82 -9.91 -27.77
N VAL A 342 -26.89 -9.63 -29.08
CA VAL A 342 -27.73 -8.55 -29.62
C VAL A 342 -29.21 -8.83 -29.33
N ALA A 343 -29.67 -10.05 -29.55
CA ALA A 343 -31.05 -10.47 -29.27
C ALA A 343 -31.38 -10.40 -27.76
N ALA A 344 -30.48 -10.86 -26.90
CA ALA A 344 -30.62 -10.78 -25.44
C ALA A 344 -30.63 -9.32 -24.97
N MET A 345 -29.71 -8.49 -25.47
CA MET A 345 -29.69 -7.07 -25.16
C MET A 345 -31.00 -6.40 -25.57
N ALA A 346 -31.62 -6.78 -26.69
CA ALA A 346 -32.89 -6.21 -27.12
C ALA A 346 -34.06 -6.48 -26.14
N SER A 347 -34.07 -7.62 -25.45
CA SER A 347 -35.13 -8.00 -24.50
C SER A 347 -34.98 -7.39 -23.10
N LEU A 348 -33.81 -6.83 -22.78
CA LEU A 348 -33.55 -6.26 -21.45
C LEU A 348 -34.23 -4.90 -21.22
N PRO A 349 -34.55 -4.55 -19.95
CA PRO A 349 -34.99 -3.22 -19.57
C PRO A 349 -33.99 -2.13 -19.99
N GLN A 350 -34.50 -0.94 -20.32
CA GLN A 350 -33.68 0.17 -20.85
C GLN A 350 -32.48 0.52 -19.96
N ASP A 351 -32.67 0.59 -18.64
CA ASP A 351 -31.61 0.89 -17.68
C ASP A 351 -30.49 -0.17 -17.69
N ALA A 352 -30.87 -1.44 -17.81
CA ALA A 352 -29.91 -2.55 -17.88
C ALA A 352 -29.09 -2.48 -19.17
N ARG A 353 -29.74 -2.19 -20.31
CA ARG A 353 -29.05 -2.02 -21.60
C ARG A 353 -28.05 -0.87 -21.55
N ALA A 354 -28.45 0.27 -21.01
CA ALA A 354 -27.58 1.44 -20.88
C ALA A 354 -26.34 1.12 -20.03
N TYR A 355 -26.52 0.47 -18.88
CA TYR A 355 -25.41 0.01 -18.05
C TYR A 355 -24.48 -0.95 -18.80
N LEU A 356 -25.01 -2.02 -19.40
CA LEU A 356 -24.22 -3.04 -20.09
C LEU A 356 -23.46 -2.47 -21.30
N HIS A 357 -24.08 -1.56 -22.05
CA HIS A 357 -23.45 -0.86 -23.15
C HIS A 357 -22.25 -0.03 -22.67
N HIS A 358 -22.41 0.81 -21.65
CA HIS A 358 -21.31 1.59 -21.09
C HIS A 358 -20.21 0.72 -20.47
N ARG A 359 -20.58 -0.43 -19.90
CA ARG A 359 -19.66 -1.32 -19.20
C ARG A 359 -18.85 -2.21 -20.15
N PHE A 360 -19.43 -2.69 -21.24
CA PHE A 360 -18.82 -3.72 -22.08
C PHE A 360 -18.62 -3.33 -23.54
N MET A 361 -19.39 -2.37 -24.07
CA MET A 361 -19.34 -1.99 -25.50
C MET A 361 -18.58 -0.68 -25.76
N GLN A 362 -18.10 -0.01 -24.72
CA GLN A 362 -17.18 1.12 -24.86
C GLN A 362 -15.74 0.61 -24.91
N ASP A 363 -14.92 1.21 -25.78
CA ASP A 363 -13.48 0.98 -25.82
C ASP A 363 -12.75 2.30 -25.47
N PRO A 364 -12.16 2.43 -24.26
CA PRO A 364 -12.13 1.43 -23.18
C PRO A 364 -13.46 1.34 -22.39
N PRO A 365 -13.72 0.21 -21.70
CA PRO A 365 -14.84 0.05 -20.78
C PRO A 365 -14.92 1.19 -19.75
N LEU A 366 -16.09 1.80 -19.57
CA LEU A 366 -16.22 2.90 -18.62
C LEU A 366 -16.14 2.39 -17.16
N PRO A 367 -15.47 3.14 -16.27
CA PRO A 367 -15.45 2.82 -14.86
C PRO A 367 -16.83 3.05 -14.22
N PRO A 368 -17.25 2.25 -13.22
CA PRO A 368 -18.60 2.31 -12.64
C PRO A 368 -19.04 3.70 -12.19
N ARG A 369 -18.12 4.53 -11.67
CA ARG A 369 -18.44 5.92 -11.28
C ARG A 369 -18.91 6.78 -12.45
N ARG A 370 -18.21 6.70 -13.59
CA ARG A 370 -18.62 7.42 -14.81
C ARG A 370 -19.95 6.90 -15.34
N ILE A 371 -20.21 5.61 -15.22
CA ILE A 371 -21.50 5.01 -15.61
C ILE A 371 -22.61 5.51 -14.67
N ALA A 372 -22.36 5.58 -13.37
CA ALA A 372 -23.30 6.10 -12.38
C ALA A 372 -23.67 7.56 -12.67
N ASP A 373 -22.66 8.40 -12.96
CA ASP A 373 -22.86 9.80 -13.37
C ASP A 373 -23.71 9.91 -14.64
N LEU A 374 -23.38 9.13 -15.68
CA LEU A 374 -24.11 9.10 -16.95
C LEU A 374 -25.57 8.64 -16.78
N MET A 375 -25.81 7.72 -15.85
CA MET A 375 -27.14 7.18 -15.57
C MET A 375 -27.91 8.00 -14.53
N GLY A 376 -27.31 9.03 -13.93
CA GLY A 376 -27.94 9.83 -12.87
C GLY A 376 -28.23 9.03 -11.60
N LEU A 377 -27.42 8.01 -11.29
CA LEU A 377 -27.59 7.12 -10.15
C LEU A 377 -26.46 7.32 -9.13
N PRO A 378 -26.73 7.19 -7.82
CA PRO A 378 -25.67 7.00 -6.83
C PRO A 378 -24.85 5.73 -7.15
N VAL A 379 -23.54 5.79 -6.93
CA VAL A 379 -22.62 4.68 -7.25
C VAL A 379 -23.01 3.40 -6.50
N GLU A 380 -23.46 3.52 -5.25
CA GLU A 380 -23.90 2.41 -4.41
C GLU A 380 -25.14 1.71 -5.01
N GLU A 381 -26.08 2.50 -5.54
CA GLU A 381 -27.28 1.98 -6.19
C GLU A 381 -26.95 1.30 -7.52
N LEU A 382 -25.97 1.83 -8.27
CA LEU A 382 -25.43 1.17 -9.47
C LEU A 382 -24.87 -0.21 -9.13
N TYR A 383 -24.09 -0.35 -8.06
CA TYR A 383 -23.54 -1.65 -7.65
C TYR A 383 -24.63 -2.65 -7.21
N ARG A 384 -25.69 -2.20 -6.54
CA ARG A 384 -26.83 -3.06 -6.19
C ARG A 384 -27.57 -3.58 -7.43
N ARG A 385 -27.81 -2.70 -8.41
CA ARG A 385 -28.53 -3.04 -9.65
C ARG A 385 -27.69 -3.83 -10.63
N ARG A 386 -26.37 -3.59 -10.65
CA ARG A 386 -25.40 -4.29 -11.50
C ARG A 386 -25.61 -5.80 -11.50
N ARG A 387 -25.62 -6.42 -10.31
CA ARG A 387 -25.73 -7.88 -10.19
C ARG A 387 -27.02 -8.39 -10.83
N ARG A 388 -28.12 -7.70 -10.56
CA ARG A 388 -29.43 -8.02 -11.14
C ARG A 388 -29.43 -7.87 -12.67
N TRP A 389 -28.81 -6.84 -13.22
CA TRP A 389 -28.72 -6.64 -14.67
C TRP A 389 -27.82 -7.66 -15.36
N GLU A 390 -26.70 -8.04 -14.73
CA GLU A 390 -25.84 -9.13 -15.21
C GLU A 390 -26.56 -10.49 -15.15
N ASP A 391 -27.32 -10.75 -14.08
CA ASP A 391 -28.13 -11.97 -13.95
C ASP A 391 -29.27 -12.02 -14.98
N LEU A 392 -29.90 -10.89 -15.30
CA LEU A 392 -30.90 -10.80 -16.37
C LEU A 392 -30.30 -11.08 -17.74
N LEU A 393 -29.12 -10.52 -18.05
CA LEU A 393 -28.42 -10.82 -19.29
C LEU A 393 -28.08 -12.32 -19.37
N ARG A 394 -27.57 -12.92 -18.29
CA ARG A 394 -27.28 -14.35 -18.23
C ARG A 394 -28.53 -15.21 -18.44
N ALA A 395 -29.64 -14.84 -17.81
CA ALA A 395 -30.91 -15.55 -17.98
C ALA A 395 -31.44 -15.49 -19.41
N GLU A 396 -31.35 -14.33 -20.08
CA GLU A 396 -31.75 -14.19 -21.49
C GLU A 396 -30.83 -14.94 -22.44
N LEU A 397 -29.52 -14.95 -22.18
CA LEU A 397 -28.57 -15.75 -22.96
C LEU A 397 -28.81 -17.26 -22.81
N GLY A 398 -29.08 -17.74 -21.59
CA GLY A 398 -29.47 -19.13 -21.37
C GLY A 398 -30.78 -19.50 -22.08
N ARG A 399 -31.75 -18.58 -22.14
CA ARG A 399 -32.99 -18.79 -22.92
C ARG A 399 -32.74 -18.92 -24.43
N LEU A 400 -31.67 -18.30 -24.93
CA LEU A 400 -31.22 -18.40 -26.32
C LEU A 400 -30.28 -19.59 -26.57
N GLY A 401 -30.04 -20.44 -25.57
CA GLY A 401 -29.19 -21.63 -25.67
C GLY A 401 -27.69 -21.34 -25.56
N ILE A 402 -27.30 -20.17 -25.06
CA ILE A 402 -25.91 -19.81 -24.76
C ILE A 402 -25.68 -19.99 -23.26
N ASP A 403 -25.33 -21.22 -22.85
CA ASP A 403 -25.04 -21.54 -21.45
C ASP A 403 -23.58 -21.28 -21.07
N GLU A 404 -22.68 -21.33 -22.05
CA GLU A 404 -21.26 -21.00 -21.90
C GLU A 404 -20.83 -20.11 -23.07
N PHE A 405 -20.14 -19.02 -22.77
CA PHE A 405 -19.40 -18.30 -23.81
C PHE A 405 -18.18 -19.12 -24.19
N PRO A 406 -17.86 -19.24 -25.50
CA PRO A 406 -16.58 -19.80 -25.91
C PRO A 406 -15.49 -19.05 -25.16
N SER A 407 -14.76 -19.76 -24.31
CA SER A 407 -13.61 -19.17 -23.64
C SER A 407 -12.65 -18.74 -24.74
N LEU A 408 -12.37 -17.44 -24.84
CA LEU A 408 -11.31 -16.93 -25.70
C LEU A 408 -10.04 -17.66 -25.29
N SER A 409 -9.66 -18.65 -26.10
CA SER A 409 -8.39 -19.35 -25.98
C SER A 409 -7.37 -18.35 -26.50
N VAL A 410 -6.94 -17.44 -25.62
CA VAL A 410 -5.84 -16.51 -25.90
C VAL A 410 -4.52 -17.26 -25.87
#